data_AF-A0A2V9MI15-F1
#
_entry.id   AF-A0A2V9MI15-F1
#
_cell.length_a   1.000
_cell.length_b   1.000
_cell.length_c   1.000
_cell.angle_alpha   90.00
_cell.angle_beta   90.00
_cell.angle_gamma   90.00
#
_symmetry.space_group_name_H-M   'P 1'
#
loop_
_entity.id
_entity.type
_entity.pdbx_description
1 polymer ?
#
loop_
_entity_poly.entity_id
_entity_poly.type
_entity_poly.pdbx_seq_one_letter_code
_entity_poly.pdbx_strand_id
1 'polypeptide(L)'
;MFDIVTPGYFRTLRVPLHKGRVTDERDTGASPAVVVINEAMARRYFPGEDPLGKRVHKGKSAEPWRTIVGVVGDVPPYGVDRESRP
;
A
#
# COMPACT_ATOMS: atom_id res chain seq x y z
N MET A 1 -1.38 -9.62 -3.54
CA MET A 1 -0.78 -9.79 -2.19
C MET A 1 -0.68 -8.41 -1.56
N PHE A 2 -1.13 -8.18 -0.32
CA PHE A 2 -0.74 -6.96 0.42
C PHE A 2 0.47 -7.33 1.24
N ASP A 3 1.53 -6.57 1.08
CA ASP A 3 2.77 -6.67 1.84
C ASP A 3 2.70 -5.69 3.01
N ILE A 4 3.15 -6.12 4.20
CA ILE A 4 3.21 -5.24 5.37
C ILE A 4 4.60 -4.62 5.36
N VAL A 5 4.68 -3.36 4.94
CA VAL A 5 5.93 -2.63 4.82
C VAL A 5 6.11 -1.67 5.99
N THR A 6 7.34 -1.53 6.46
CA THR A 6 7.72 -0.57 7.51
C THR A 6 7.53 0.88 7.01
N PRO A 7 7.15 1.83 7.88
CA PRO A 7 7.18 3.25 7.55
C PRO A 7 8.52 3.65 6.91
N GLY A 8 8.48 4.34 5.77
CA GLY A 8 9.68 4.74 5.03
C GLY A 8 10.19 3.73 4.00
N TYR A 9 9.56 2.56 3.84
CA TYR A 9 9.92 1.58 2.81
C TYR A 9 9.94 2.17 1.39
N PHE A 10 8.86 2.84 0.98
CA PHE A 10 8.76 3.47 -0.34
C PHE A 10 9.80 4.58 -0.54
N ARG A 11 10.11 5.33 0.53
CA ARG A 11 11.14 6.36 0.51
C ARG A 11 12.54 5.75 0.32
N THR A 12 12.81 4.63 0.97
CA THR A 12 14.07 3.89 0.88
C THR A 12 14.28 3.36 -0.54
N LEU A 13 13.22 2.85 -1.16
CA LEU A 13 13.25 2.35 -2.55
C LEU A 13 13.10 3.44 -3.61
N ARG A 14 13.04 4.71 -3.20
CA ARG A 14 12.82 5.85 -4.09
C ARG A 14 11.61 5.65 -5.01
N VAL A 15 10.60 4.93 -4.53
CA VAL A 15 9.34 4.76 -5.25
C VAL A 15 8.59 6.08 -5.17
N PRO A 16 8.27 6.72 -6.31
CA PRO A 16 7.58 7.99 -6.30
C PRO A 16 6.16 7.83 -5.75
N LEU A 17 5.74 8.79 -4.93
CA LEU A 17 4.35 8.95 -4.53
C LEU A 17 3.64 9.77 -5.62
N HIS A 18 2.64 9.18 -6.27
CA HIS A 18 1.87 9.85 -7.32
C HIS A 18 0.65 10.58 -6.76
N LYS A 19 -0.01 10.00 -5.75
CA LYS A 19 -1.20 10.58 -5.13
C LYS A 19 -1.27 10.28 -3.63
N GLY A 20 -1.82 11.22 -2.86
CA GLY A 20 -2.15 11.02 -1.45
C GLY A 20 -0.93 11.04 -0.53
N ARG A 21 -0.82 10.05 0.37
CA ARG A 21 0.29 9.87 1.30
C ARG A 21 0.73 8.40 1.39
N VAL A 22 1.96 8.17 1.82
CA VAL A 22 2.43 6.83 2.22
C VAL A 22 2.01 6.52 3.67
N THR A 23 2.05 5.24 4.04
CA THR A 23 1.86 4.86 5.45
C THR A 23 2.98 5.42 6.32
N ASP A 24 2.61 5.94 7.48
CA ASP A 24 3.52 6.52 8.45
C ASP A 24 3.28 5.96 9.86
N GLU A 25 4.05 6.44 10.84
CA GLU A 25 4.05 5.95 12.22
C GLU A 25 2.68 6.07 12.91
N ARG A 26 1.77 6.90 12.38
CA ARG A 26 0.42 7.09 12.89
C ARG A 26 -0.55 5.99 12.43
N ASP A 27 -0.19 5.21 11.42
CA ASP A 27 -1.00 4.10 10.89
C ASP A 27 -0.74 2.81 11.66
N THR A 28 -1.09 2.83 12.96
CA THR A 28 -0.91 1.71 13.88
C THR A 28 -2.07 0.71 13.80
N GLY A 29 -1.94 -0.45 14.45
CA GLY A 29 -3.04 -1.42 14.59
C GLY A 29 -4.27 -0.89 15.35
N ALA A 30 -4.14 0.22 16.09
CA ALA A 30 -5.26 0.91 16.74
C ALA A 30 -5.90 1.99 15.85
N SER A 31 -5.27 2.34 14.74
CA SER A 31 -5.75 3.34 13.79
C SER A 31 -6.70 2.70 12.76
N PRO A 32 -7.55 3.48 12.07
CA PRO A 32 -8.32 2.97 10.95
C PRO A 32 -7.41 2.28 9.94
N ALA A 33 -7.78 1.07 9.51
CA ALA A 33 -6.94 0.29 8.61
C ALA A 33 -6.81 1.00 7.26
N VAL A 34 -5.58 1.36 6.87
CA VAL A 34 -5.26 2.03 5.61
C VAL A 34 -4.34 1.19 4.73
N VAL A 35 -4.26 1.54 3.44
CA VAL A 35 -3.37 0.88 2.49
C VAL A 35 -2.87 1.85 1.42
N VAL A 36 -1.68 1.58 0.91
CA VAL A 36 -1.11 2.23 -0.27
C VAL A 36 -1.07 1.19 -1.38
N ILE A 37 -1.48 1.57 -2.58
CA ILE A 37 -1.48 0.69 -3.76
C ILE A 37 -0.51 1.20 -4.81
N ASN A 38 0.01 0.32 -5.65
CA ASN A 38 0.79 0.72 -6.83
C ASN A 38 -0.13 1.15 -7.99
N GLU A 39 0.45 1.82 -8.98
CA GLU A 39 -0.29 2.25 -10.16
C GLU A 39 -0.95 1.08 -10.92
N ALA A 40 -0.30 -0.09 -11.04
CA ALA A 40 -0.92 -1.23 -11.70
C ALA A 40 -2.19 -1.71 -10.99
N MET A 41 -2.24 -1.72 -9.66
CA MET A 41 -3.47 -2.02 -8.92
C MET A 41 -4.52 -0.92 -9.12
N ALA A 42 -4.13 0.35 -9.08
CA ALA A 42 -5.06 1.46 -9.31
C ALA A 42 -5.73 1.35 -10.68
N ARG A 43 -4.95 1.13 -11.75
CA ARG A 43 -5.46 0.95 -13.12
C ARG A 43 -6.36 -0.29 -13.26
N ARG A 44 -6.03 -1.38 -12.57
CA ARG A 44 -6.77 -2.65 -12.66
C ARG A 44 -8.11 -2.62 -11.94
N TYR A 45 -8.16 -2.04 -10.74
CA TYR A 45 -9.34 -2.11 -9.87
C TYR A 45 -10.18 -0.83 -9.87
N PHE A 46 -9.62 0.29 -10.32
CA PHE A 46 -10.30 1.59 -10.37
C PHE A 46 -10.07 2.26 -11.75
N PRO A 47 -10.45 1.60 -12.86
CA PRO A 47 -10.20 2.12 -14.20
C PRO A 47 -10.95 3.44 -14.42
N GLY A 48 -10.20 4.51 -14.71
CA GLY A 48 -10.76 5.85 -14.95
C GLY A 48 -11.26 6.58 -13.69
N GLU A 49 -11.04 6.02 -12.50
CA GLU A 49 -11.48 6.62 -11.24
C GLU A 49 -10.29 6.97 -10.32
N ASP A 50 -10.49 7.93 -9.40
CA ASP A 50 -9.52 8.14 -8.32
C ASP A 50 -9.70 7.06 -7.23
N PRO A 51 -8.67 6.24 -6.94
CA PRO A 51 -8.75 5.22 -5.91
C PRO A 51 -8.68 5.78 -4.49
N LEU A 52 -8.22 7.03 -4.29
CA LEU A 52 -8.08 7.60 -2.95
C LEU A 52 -9.42 7.66 -2.20
N GLY A 53 -9.40 7.28 -0.92
CA GLY A 53 -10.60 7.22 -0.07
C GLY A 53 -11.50 6.00 -0.31
N LYS A 54 -11.31 5.27 -1.41
CA LYS A 54 -12.02 4.01 -1.64
C LYS A 54 -11.47 2.92 -0.73
N ARG A 55 -12.27 1.87 -0.51
CA ARG A 55 -11.93 0.78 0.41
C ARG A 55 -11.71 -0.51 -0.37
N VAL A 56 -10.70 -1.27 0.03
CA VAL A 56 -10.40 -2.60 -0.52
C VAL A 56 -10.42 -3.64 0.59
N HIS A 57 -10.85 -4.83 0.24
CA HIS A 57 -10.89 -5.98 1.14
C HIS A 57 -10.24 -7.18 0.46
N LYS A 58 -9.47 -7.96 1.22
CA LYS A 58 -8.65 -9.06 0.68
C LYS A 58 -9.46 -10.34 0.43
N GLY A 59 -10.78 -10.31 0.66
CA GLY A 59 -11.70 -11.42 0.42
C GLY A 59 -11.64 -12.54 1.48
N LYS A 60 -10.74 -12.48 2.47
CA LYS A 60 -10.73 -13.42 3.61
C LYS A 60 -11.67 -12.90 4.70
N SER A 61 -12.58 -13.74 5.18
CA SER A 61 -13.70 -13.33 6.06
C SER A 61 -13.34 -12.64 7.37
N ALA A 62 -12.06 -12.64 7.77
CA ALA A 62 -11.60 -12.04 9.02
C ALA A 62 -10.74 -10.76 8.82
N GLU A 63 -10.43 -10.34 7.59
CA GLU A 63 -9.63 -9.12 7.40
C GLU A 63 -10.52 -7.86 7.43
N PRO A 64 -10.06 -6.75 8.01
CA PRO A 64 -10.78 -5.50 7.92
C PRO A 64 -10.68 -4.92 6.51
N TRP A 65 -11.71 -4.20 6.10
CA TRP A 65 -11.63 -3.28 4.97
C TRP A 65 -10.55 -2.23 5.22
N ARG A 66 -9.73 -1.95 4.21
CA ARG A 66 -8.66 -0.96 4.27
C ARG A 66 -8.96 0.21 3.35
N THR A 67 -8.77 1.44 3.83
CA THR A 67 -8.97 2.65 3.02
C THR A 67 -7.68 2.99 2.26
N ILE A 68 -7.80 3.25 0.97
CA ILE A 68 -6.67 3.65 0.13
C ILE A 68 -6.33 5.11 0.45
N VAL A 69 -5.11 5.34 0.93
CA VAL A 69 -4.61 6.68 1.28
C VAL A 69 -3.49 7.17 0.37
N GLY A 70 -2.97 6.30 -0.50
CA GLY A 70 -1.91 6.66 -1.44
C GLY A 70 -1.81 5.76 -2.64
N VAL A 71 -1.27 6.33 -3.72
CA VAL A 71 -0.85 5.61 -4.93
C VAL A 71 0.63 5.88 -5.19
N VAL A 72 1.41 4.82 -5.28
CA VAL A 72 2.86 4.88 -5.54
C VAL A 72 3.21 4.27 -6.90
N GLY A 73 4.40 4.57 -7.39
CA GLY A 73 4.95 3.96 -8.59
C GLY A 73 4.98 2.43 -8.51
N ASP A 74 4.97 1.77 -9.66
CA ASP A 74 5.12 0.33 -9.73
C ASP A 74 6.45 -0.11 -9.10
N VAL A 75 6.35 -0.96 -8.08
CA VAL A 75 7.50 -1.59 -7.40
C VAL A 75 7.65 -2.99 -7.98
N PRO A 76 8.87 -3.46 -8.28
CA PRO A 76 9.08 -4.87 -8.63
C PRO A 76 8.44 -5.78 -7.56
N PRO A 77 7.80 -6.90 -7.94
CA PRO A 77 7.09 -7.79 -7.02
C PRO A 77 7.99 -8.40 -5.92
N TYR A 78 9.30 -8.21 -6.03
CA TYR A 78 10.27 -8.49 -4.99
C TYR A 78 10.72 -7.17 -4.40
N GLY A 79 9.97 -6.73 -3.39
CA GLY A 79 10.52 -5.87 -2.37
C GLY A 79 11.80 -6.49 -1.83
N VAL A 80 12.84 -5.68 -1.71
CA VAL A 80 14.11 -6.04 -1.09
C VAL A 80 13.89 -6.38 0.39
N ASP A 81 13.53 -7.63 0.64
CA ASP A 81 13.76 -8.33 1.90
C ASP A 81 14.04 -9.80 1.54
N ARG A 82 15.22 -10.01 0.96
CA ARG A 82 15.86 -11.32 0.92
C ARG A 82 17.35 -11.17 1.18
N GLU A 83 17.68 -10.45 2.24
CA GLU A 83 18.94 -10.55 3.00
C GLU A 83 18.71 -9.72 4.28
N SER A 84 18.83 -10.18 5.51
CA SER A 84 19.50 -11.35 6.07
C SER A 84 18.98 -11.54 7.49
N ARG A 85 18.88 -12.80 7.94
CA ARG A 85 19.58 -13.22 9.17
C ARG A 85 19.73 -14.76 9.18
N PRO A 86 20.83 -15.24 9.79
CA PRO A 86 21.57 -16.44 9.43
C PRO A 86 20.84 -17.76 9.68
#